data_AF-A0A7C4ZU93-F1
#
_entry.id   AF-A0A7C4ZU93-F1
#
_cell.length_a   1.000
_cell.length_b   1.000
_cell.length_c   1.000
_cell.angle_alpha   90.00
_cell.angle_beta   90.00
_cell.angle_gamma   90.00
#
_symmetry.space_group_name_H-M   'P 1'
#
loop_
_entity.id
_entity.type
_entity.pdbx_description
1 polymer ?
#
loop_
_entity_poly.entity_id
_entity_poly.type
_entity_poly.pdbx_seq_one_letter_code
_entity_poly.pdbx_strand_id
1 'polypeptide(L)'
;MYETHEAILIGKDIPDQKLCKFYAIVAEDANNNLIPLIYNIEPVEERWKIKVSEEEHKIFKQYFHKPIEELEMDLDESIAPDIVGRRRAKFGVATTLHSPAHLLYDGRLVLAMLRTLLFGDTTTAKTRLLKAVEGMGIPTYIISEIARRTGLVGTVDKDNGVIIWGKLVENDLGYVGLDGIHSLDTEQMLQLREALRQGTVEIVLQHQGKAFARVRMIATVNTKDGMTLDDYPYKCQAILDSRPFSDPTDVT
;
A
#
# COMPACT_ATOMS: atom_id res chain seq x y z
N MET A 1 -21.48 0.36 -10.22
CA MET A 1 -22.48 1.00 -9.35
C MET A 1 -22.46 0.19 -8.07
N TYR A 2 -22.03 0.78 -6.95
CA TYR A 2 -22.02 0.09 -5.67
C TYR A 2 -23.37 0.37 -5.01
N GLU A 3 -24.09 -0.68 -4.65
CA GLU A 3 -25.34 -0.58 -3.89
C GLU A 3 -25.11 -1.13 -2.50
N THR A 4 -25.52 -0.37 -1.49
CA THR A 4 -25.48 -0.79 -0.09
C THR A 4 -26.76 -1.55 0.20
N HIS A 5 -26.63 -2.81 0.61
CA HIS A 5 -27.74 -3.66 1.02
C HIS A 5 -27.55 -4.06 2.48
N GLU A 6 -28.62 -3.98 3.27
CA GLU A 6 -28.62 -4.48 4.64
C GLU A 6 -28.67 -6.01 4.61
N ALA A 7 -27.80 -6.68 5.37
CA ALA A 7 -27.75 -8.14 5.44
C ALA A 7 -27.53 -8.59 6.88
N ILE A 8 -28.11 -9.74 7.25
CA ILE A 8 -28.04 -10.29 8.60
C ILE A 8 -27.13 -11.52 8.59
N LEU A 9 -26.14 -11.54 9.47
CA LEU A 9 -25.24 -12.66 9.69
C LEU A 9 -25.84 -13.63 10.72
N ILE A 10 -26.09 -14.88 10.33
CA ILE A 10 -26.64 -15.91 11.22
C ILE A 10 -25.50 -16.77 11.79
N GLY A 11 -25.16 -16.56 13.06
CA GLY A 11 -24.15 -17.36 13.75
C GLY A 11 -22.74 -17.24 13.15
N LYS A 12 -22.45 -16.11 12.48
CA LYS A 12 -21.16 -15.78 11.88
C LYS A 12 -20.69 -14.42 12.37
N ASP A 13 -19.38 -14.29 12.54
CA ASP A 13 -18.74 -12.99 12.77
C ASP A 13 -18.64 -12.20 11.46
N ILE A 14 -18.50 -10.88 11.59
CA ILE A 14 -18.20 -10.01 10.46
C ILE A 14 -16.85 -10.47 9.88
N PRO A 15 -16.75 -10.78 8.58
CA PRO A 15 -15.51 -11.25 8.01
C PRO A 15 -14.44 -10.15 8.06
N ASP A 16 -13.24 -10.51 8.49
CA ASP A 16 -12.06 -9.62 8.44
C ASP A 16 -11.58 -9.38 7.00
N GLN A 17 -12.00 -10.23 6.06
CA GLN A 17 -11.64 -10.14 4.65
C GLN A 17 -12.56 -9.18 3.90
N LYS A 18 -11.97 -8.38 3.01
CA LYS A 18 -12.65 -7.29 2.31
C LYS A 18 -13.53 -7.74 1.14
N LEU A 19 -13.24 -8.90 0.56
CA LEU A 19 -13.99 -9.46 -0.55
C LEU A 19 -14.42 -10.88 -0.19
N CYS A 20 -15.72 -11.09 -0.02
CA CYS A 20 -16.31 -12.37 0.39
C CYS A 20 -17.47 -12.75 -0.54
N LYS A 21 -17.59 -14.04 -0.82
CA LYS A 21 -18.80 -14.69 -1.33
C LYS A 21 -19.69 -14.96 -0.14
N PHE A 22 -20.91 -14.47 -0.21
CA PHE A 22 -21.93 -14.69 0.80
C PHE A 22 -22.95 -15.69 0.27
N TYR A 23 -23.24 -16.71 1.07
CA TYR A 23 -24.33 -17.63 0.81
C TYR A 23 -25.47 -17.26 1.75
N ALA A 24 -26.60 -16.88 1.16
CA ALA A 24 -27.71 -16.33 1.89
C ALA A 24 -29.04 -16.95 1.45
N ILE A 25 -30.01 -16.97 2.37
CA ILE A 25 -31.42 -17.12 2.05
C ILE A 25 -32.01 -15.72 2.01
N VAL A 26 -32.77 -15.37 0.98
CA VAL A 26 -33.43 -14.07 0.90
C VAL A 26 -34.75 -14.15 1.66
N ALA A 27 -34.96 -13.25 2.61
CA ALA A 27 -36.20 -13.06 3.35
C ALA A 27 -36.81 -11.68 3.04
N GLU A 28 -38.07 -11.49 3.37
CA GLU A 28 -38.75 -10.20 3.29
C GLU A 28 -38.96 -9.64 4.70
N ASP A 29 -38.69 -8.35 4.89
CA ASP A 29 -39.06 -7.64 6.11
C ASP A 29 -40.56 -7.25 6.11
N ALA A 30 -41.01 -6.60 7.19
CA ALA A 30 -42.39 -6.14 7.32
C ALA A 30 -42.80 -5.09 6.25
N ASN A 31 -41.84 -4.53 5.52
CA ASN A 31 -42.03 -3.53 4.47
C ASN A 31 -41.79 -4.11 3.06
N ASN A 32 -41.67 -5.44 2.91
CA ASN A 32 -41.35 -6.14 1.68
C ASN A 32 -39.96 -5.82 1.08
N ASN A 33 -39.01 -5.37 1.91
CA ASN A 33 -37.61 -5.25 1.50
C ASN A 33 -36.96 -6.64 1.54
N LEU A 34 -36.17 -6.95 0.52
CA LEU A 34 -35.41 -8.19 0.46
C LEU A 34 -34.16 -8.08 1.36
N ILE A 35 -34.09 -8.91 2.39
CA ILE A 35 -32.97 -9.00 3.32
C ILE A 35 -32.24 -10.34 3.13
N PRO A 36 -30.96 -10.33 2.74
CA PRO A 36 -30.13 -11.52 2.72
C PRO A 36 -29.81 -11.99 4.15
N LEU A 37 -30.21 -13.22 4.48
CA LEU A 37 -29.85 -13.94 5.69
C LEU A 37 -28.61 -14.81 5.40
N ILE A 38 -27.43 -14.29 5.70
CA ILE A 38 -26.15 -14.91 5.38
C ILE A 38 -25.83 -16.00 6.40
N TYR A 39 -25.74 -17.25 5.92
CA TYR A 39 -25.40 -18.41 6.75
C TYR A 39 -23.99 -18.96 6.49
N ASN A 40 -23.38 -18.60 5.35
CA ASN A 40 -21.99 -18.95 5.06
C ASN A 40 -21.25 -17.81 4.35
N ILE A 41 -19.96 -17.69 4.64
CA ILE A 41 -19.07 -16.67 4.12
C ILE A 41 -17.80 -17.36 3.63
N GLU A 42 -17.43 -17.12 2.39
CA GLU A 42 -16.17 -17.60 1.82
C GLU A 42 -15.35 -16.41 1.33
N PRO A 43 -14.11 -16.22 1.79
CA PRO A 43 -13.26 -15.16 1.26
C PRO A 43 -12.99 -15.41 -0.24
N VAL A 44 -13.23 -14.39 -1.08
CA VAL A 44 -12.95 -14.45 -2.52
C VAL A 44 -11.46 -14.24 -2.78
N GLU A 45 -10.85 -13.36 -2.01
CA GLU A 45 -9.42 -13.13 -2.03
C GLU A 45 -8.74 -13.95 -0.92
N GLU A 46 -8.25 -15.14 -1.27
CA GLU A 46 -7.21 -15.80 -0.47
C GLU A 46 -5.87 -15.11 -0.73
N ARG A 47 -5.70 -13.88 -0.21
CA ARG A 47 -4.58 -13.02 -0.60
C ARG A 47 -3.21 -13.70 -0.53
N TRP A 48 -3.01 -14.70 0.35
CA TRP A 48 -1.71 -15.39 0.49
C TRP A 48 -1.81 -16.81 1.09
N LYS A 49 -2.68 -17.71 0.60
CA LYS A 49 -2.58 -19.16 0.98
C LYS A 49 -1.49 -19.87 0.17
N ILE A 50 -0.27 -19.33 0.19
CA ILE A 50 0.90 -20.04 -0.31
C ILE A 50 1.29 -21.05 0.76
N LYS A 51 1.09 -22.34 0.49
CA LYS A 51 1.65 -23.41 1.33
C LYS A 51 3.12 -23.53 0.99
N VAL A 52 3.97 -22.85 1.75
CA VAL A 52 5.42 -22.97 1.63
C VAL A 52 5.85 -24.27 2.29
N SER A 53 6.45 -25.17 1.52
CA SER A 53 7.07 -26.40 2.01
C SER A 53 8.31 -26.11 2.85
N GLU A 54 8.74 -27.07 3.67
CA GLU A 54 9.99 -26.95 4.44
C GLU A 54 11.21 -26.77 3.52
N GLU A 55 11.19 -27.40 2.33
CA GLU A 55 12.23 -27.28 1.33
C GLU A 55 12.29 -25.87 0.73
N GLU A 56 11.16 -25.30 0.32
CA GLU A 56 11.09 -23.91 -0.15
C GLU A 56 11.53 -22.92 0.92
N HIS A 57 11.17 -23.17 2.19
CA HIS A 57 11.61 -22.34 3.30
C HIS A 57 13.14 -22.39 3.50
N LYS A 58 13.75 -23.57 3.31
CA LYS A 58 15.21 -23.74 3.35
C LYS A 58 15.88 -23.03 2.17
N ILE A 59 15.35 -23.18 0.96
CA ILE A 59 15.85 -22.50 -0.25
C ILE A 59 15.77 -20.99 -0.07
N PHE A 60 14.64 -20.48 0.41
CA PHE A 60 14.45 -19.05 0.69
C PHE A 60 15.53 -18.54 1.64
N LYS A 61 15.75 -19.23 2.77
CA LYS A 61 16.82 -18.85 3.71
C LYS A 61 18.18 -18.87 3.02
N GLN A 62 18.52 -19.92 2.29
CA GLN A 62 19.81 -20.02 1.60
C GLN A 62 20.01 -18.90 0.58
N TYR A 63 18.98 -18.55 -0.18
CA TYR A 63 19.00 -17.47 -1.14
C TYR A 63 19.39 -16.14 -0.46
N PHE A 64 18.73 -15.77 0.62
CA PHE A 64 19.01 -14.51 1.34
C PHE A 64 20.31 -14.52 2.19
N HIS A 65 21.03 -15.64 2.26
CA HIS A 65 22.39 -15.71 2.84
C HIS A 65 23.50 -15.45 1.83
N LYS A 66 23.18 -15.32 0.53
CA LYS A 66 24.16 -14.94 -0.50
C LYS A 66 24.78 -13.57 -0.18
N PRO A 67 26.01 -13.29 -0.68
CA PRO A 67 26.60 -11.96 -0.61
C PRO A 67 25.66 -10.89 -1.20
N ILE A 68 25.71 -9.67 -0.65
CA ILE A 68 24.85 -8.57 -1.08
C ILE A 68 25.05 -8.26 -2.57
N GLU A 69 26.27 -8.41 -3.08
CA GLU A 69 26.61 -8.22 -4.49
C GLU A 69 26.09 -9.34 -5.39
N GLU A 70 25.77 -10.52 -4.87
CA GLU A 70 25.11 -11.56 -5.66
C GLU A 70 23.60 -11.31 -5.66
N LEU A 71 23.02 -11.01 -4.50
CA LEU A 71 21.61 -10.67 -4.35
C LEU A 71 21.20 -9.48 -5.23
N GLU A 72 21.98 -8.40 -5.20
CA GLU A 72 21.68 -7.25 -6.02
C GLU A 72 21.80 -7.57 -7.53
N MET A 73 22.63 -8.54 -7.97
CA MET A 73 22.69 -8.95 -9.39
C MET A 73 21.45 -9.77 -9.75
N ASP A 74 21.14 -10.79 -8.96
CA ASP A 74 19.95 -11.64 -9.14
C ASP A 74 18.67 -10.78 -9.20
N LEU A 75 18.57 -9.76 -8.35
CA LEU A 75 17.43 -8.83 -8.32
C LEU A 75 17.41 -7.89 -9.53
N ASP A 76 18.55 -7.48 -10.07
CA ASP A 76 18.62 -6.67 -11.29
C ASP A 76 18.09 -7.45 -12.50
N GLU A 77 18.39 -8.75 -12.55
CA GLU A 77 17.98 -9.67 -13.62
C GLU A 77 16.55 -10.21 -13.46
N SER A 78 15.97 -10.16 -12.26
CA SER A 78 14.62 -10.68 -11.98
C SER A 78 13.54 -9.60 -11.86
N ILE A 79 13.86 -8.43 -11.31
CA ILE A 79 12.90 -7.32 -11.15
C ILE A 79 12.99 -6.39 -12.35
N ALA A 80 11.94 -6.37 -13.17
CA ALA A 80 11.86 -5.52 -14.37
C ALA A 80 13.15 -5.63 -15.24
N PRO A 81 13.46 -6.83 -15.79
CA PRO A 81 14.68 -7.04 -16.58
C PRO A 81 14.75 -6.19 -17.85
N ASP A 82 13.62 -5.65 -18.32
CA ASP A 82 13.57 -4.69 -19.43
C ASP A 82 14.17 -3.32 -19.06
N ILE A 83 14.33 -3.03 -17.78
CA ILE A 83 14.98 -1.82 -17.28
C ILE A 83 16.48 -2.12 -17.09
N VAL A 84 17.30 -1.61 -18.02
CA VAL A 84 18.76 -1.75 -17.95
C VAL A 84 19.31 -0.90 -16.79
N GLY A 85 20.08 -1.53 -15.91
CA GLY A 85 20.68 -0.90 -14.73
C GLY A 85 19.65 -0.58 -13.64
N ARG A 86 19.96 0.44 -12.81
CA ARG A 86 19.19 0.81 -11.59
C ARG A 86 19.13 -0.29 -10.52
N ARG A 87 20.17 -1.11 -10.46
CA ARG A 87 20.40 -2.17 -9.47
C ARG A 87 19.99 -1.81 -8.03
N ARG A 88 20.46 -0.67 -7.51
CA ARG A 88 20.09 -0.19 -6.16
C ARG A 88 18.61 0.14 -5.99
N ALA A 89 17.95 0.66 -7.03
CA ALA A 89 16.52 0.95 -6.96
C ALA A 89 15.71 -0.36 -6.93
N LYS A 90 16.08 -1.35 -7.75
CA LYS A 90 15.48 -2.69 -7.73
C LYS A 90 15.75 -3.40 -6.41
N PHE A 91 16.95 -3.26 -5.85
CA PHE A 91 17.27 -3.74 -4.51
C PHE A 91 16.36 -3.11 -3.46
N GLY A 92 16.20 -1.79 -3.43
CA GLY A 92 15.31 -1.09 -2.50
C GLY A 92 13.83 -1.51 -2.63
N VAL A 93 13.36 -1.78 -3.85
CA VAL A 93 12.03 -2.37 -4.11
C VAL A 93 11.94 -3.75 -3.45
N ALA A 94 12.92 -4.63 -3.70
CA ALA A 94 12.94 -5.97 -3.12
C ALA A 94 12.98 -5.94 -1.58
N THR A 95 13.85 -5.12 -0.99
CA THR A 95 13.93 -4.95 0.47
C THR A 95 12.61 -4.45 1.04
N THR A 96 11.95 -3.53 0.35
CA THR A 96 10.64 -3.02 0.76
C THR A 96 9.60 -4.13 0.80
N LEU A 97 9.48 -4.90 -0.28
CA LEU A 97 8.52 -5.99 -0.39
C LEU A 97 8.75 -7.10 0.63
N HIS A 98 10.00 -7.39 0.97
CA HIS A 98 10.37 -8.44 1.93
C HIS A 98 10.44 -7.96 3.39
N SER A 99 10.22 -6.67 3.66
CA SER A 99 10.27 -6.16 5.03
C SER A 99 9.25 -6.85 5.93
N PRO A 100 9.57 -7.15 7.20
CA PRO A 100 8.64 -7.78 8.12
C PRO A 100 7.52 -6.80 8.51
N ALA A 101 6.33 -7.33 8.84
CA ALA A 101 5.24 -6.49 9.33
C ALA A 101 5.58 -5.85 10.68
N HIS A 102 6.13 -6.66 11.60
CA HIS A 102 6.51 -6.22 12.93
C HIS A 102 7.87 -6.82 13.31
N LEU A 103 8.58 -6.11 14.18
CA LEU A 103 9.78 -6.60 14.85
C LEU A 103 9.61 -6.46 16.36
N LEU A 104 10.20 -7.38 17.11
CA LEU A 104 10.29 -7.25 18.56
C LEU A 104 11.52 -6.39 18.89
N TYR A 105 11.29 -5.17 19.37
CA TYR A 105 12.34 -4.24 19.79
C TYR A 105 12.11 -3.85 21.25
N ASP A 106 13.10 -4.15 22.10
CA ASP A 106 13.05 -3.87 23.55
C ASP A 106 11.74 -4.36 24.22
N GLY A 107 11.34 -5.60 23.92
CA GLY A 107 10.12 -6.22 24.45
C GLY A 107 8.81 -5.68 23.89
N ARG A 108 8.85 -4.76 22.91
CA ARG A 108 7.65 -4.19 22.26
C ARG A 108 7.61 -4.56 20.78
N LEU A 109 6.41 -4.91 20.29
CA LEU A 109 6.19 -5.07 18.86
C LEU A 109 6.11 -3.69 18.21
N VAL A 110 7.04 -3.41 17.30
CA VAL A 110 7.09 -2.17 16.51
C VAL A 110 6.76 -2.48 15.06
N LEU A 111 6.07 -1.55 14.39
CA LEU A 111 5.83 -1.64 12.95
C LEU A 111 7.17 -1.57 12.21
N ALA A 112 7.46 -2.59 11.41
CA ALA A 112 8.76 -2.78 10.75
C ALA A 112 8.68 -2.76 9.21
N MET A 113 7.52 -2.39 8.68
CA MET A 113 7.32 -2.30 7.24
C MET A 113 8.12 -1.14 6.66
N LEU A 114 8.93 -1.45 5.66
CA LEU A 114 9.73 -0.47 4.97
C LEU A 114 8.90 0.31 3.95
N ARG A 115 9.41 1.52 3.66
CA ARG A 115 8.85 2.42 2.66
C ARG A 115 10.01 2.99 1.87
N THR A 116 9.93 2.88 0.55
CA THR A 116 10.98 3.35 -0.36
C THR A 116 10.46 4.48 -1.23
N LEU A 117 11.24 5.55 -1.30
CA LEU A 117 11.01 6.67 -2.19
C LEU A 117 11.96 6.60 -3.39
N LEU A 118 11.41 6.49 -4.59
CA LEU A 118 12.15 6.61 -5.84
C LEU A 118 12.14 8.07 -6.29
N PHE A 119 13.20 8.80 -5.95
CA PHE A 119 13.40 10.20 -6.29
C PHE A 119 14.33 10.37 -7.50
N GLY A 120 14.09 11.37 -8.35
CA GLY A 120 15.00 11.76 -9.44
C GLY A 120 14.29 12.41 -10.62
N ASP A 121 14.93 12.44 -11.79
CA ASP A 121 14.40 13.11 -12.98
C ASP A 121 13.18 12.38 -13.59
N THR A 122 12.44 13.08 -14.43
CA THR A 122 11.37 12.51 -15.25
C THR A 122 11.94 11.47 -16.24
N THR A 123 11.11 10.56 -16.74
CA THR A 123 11.50 9.55 -17.74
C THR A 123 12.64 8.58 -17.33
N THR A 124 12.95 8.45 -16.03
CA THR A 124 13.99 7.54 -15.51
C THR A 124 13.48 6.16 -15.05
N ALA A 125 12.37 5.69 -15.65
CA ALA A 125 11.74 4.39 -15.40
C ALA A 125 11.20 4.14 -13.96
N LYS A 126 11.09 5.16 -13.11
CA LYS A 126 10.53 5.04 -11.73
C LYS A 126 9.12 4.45 -11.73
N THR A 127 8.19 5.02 -12.51
CA THR A 127 6.82 4.52 -12.67
C THR A 127 6.78 3.10 -13.25
N ARG A 128 7.66 2.77 -14.21
CA ARG A 128 7.72 1.41 -14.78
C ARG A 128 8.10 0.38 -13.73
N LEU A 129 8.97 0.74 -12.79
CA LEU A 129 9.35 -0.14 -11.69
C LEU A 129 8.17 -0.43 -10.75
N LEU A 130 7.31 0.55 -10.46
CA LEU A 130 6.07 0.31 -9.69
C LEU A 130 5.11 -0.62 -10.46
N LYS A 131 4.94 -0.41 -11.77
CA LYS A 131 4.11 -1.27 -12.63
C LYS A 131 4.65 -2.69 -12.76
N ALA A 132 5.98 -2.87 -12.72
CA ALA A 132 6.58 -4.19 -12.72
C ALA A 132 6.21 -4.98 -11.45
N VAL A 133 6.16 -4.34 -10.29
CA VAL A 133 5.68 -4.96 -9.03
C VAL A 133 4.21 -5.39 -9.14
N GLU A 134 3.37 -4.55 -9.74
CA GLU A 134 1.97 -4.92 -10.02
C GLU A 134 1.89 -6.13 -10.96
N GLY A 135 2.75 -6.17 -12.00
CA GLY A 135 2.87 -7.31 -12.92
C GLY A 135 3.33 -8.62 -12.27
N MET A 136 3.94 -8.58 -11.07
CA MET A 136 4.28 -9.77 -10.27
C MET A 136 3.08 -10.33 -9.50
N GLY A 137 1.88 -9.77 -9.67
CA GLY A 137 0.68 -10.19 -8.96
C GLY A 137 0.57 -9.60 -7.55
N ILE A 138 1.24 -8.47 -7.27
CA ILE A 138 1.08 -7.69 -6.04
C ILE A 138 0.22 -6.46 -6.36
N PRO A 139 -1.12 -6.59 -6.40
CA PRO A 139 -1.98 -5.54 -6.89
C PRO A 139 -2.05 -4.41 -5.87
N THR A 140 -1.57 -3.23 -6.25
CA THR A 140 -2.06 -1.90 -5.84
C THR A 140 -1.09 -0.86 -6.39
N TYR A 141 -1.43 -0.31 -7.55
CA TYR A 141 -0.80 0.87 -8.14
C TYR A 141 -1.79 2.04 -8.09
N ILE A 142 -1.32 3.18 -7.58
CA ILE A 142 -2.14 4.38 -7.40
C ILE A 142 -1.40 5.56 -7.99
N ILE A 143 -2.09 6.32 -8.84
CA ILE A 143 -1.62 7.63 -9.28
C ILE A 143 -2.10 8.64 -8.24
N SER A 144 -1.15 9.25 -7.53
CA SER A 144 -1.44 10.16 -6.41
C SER A 144 -2.31 11.36 -6.79
N GLU A 145 -2.10 11.92 -7.99
CA GLU A 145 -2.89 13.03 -8.54
C GLU A 145 -4.39 12.70 -8.61
N ILE A 146 -4.71 11.43 -8.89
CA ILE A 146 -6.09 10.95 -9.04
C ILE A 146 -6.68 10.55 -7.68
N ALA A 147 -5.86 9.95 -6.81
CA ALA A 147 -6.35 9.33 -5.59
C ALA A 147 -6.87 10.33 -4.56
N ARG A 148 -6.33 11.56 -4.51
CA ARG A 148 -6.64 12.57 -3.47
C ARG A 148 -6.59 11.96 -2.05
N ARG A 149 -7.07 12.69 -1.04
CA ARG A 149 -7.21 12.17 0.33
C ARG A 149 -8.17 10.97 0.38
N THR A 150 -9.30 11.07 -0.30
CA THR A 150 -10.40 10.09 -0.19
C THR A 150 -10.01 8.72 -0.72
N GLY A 151 -9.24 8.65 -1.80
CA GLY A 151 -8.78 7.39 -2.38
C GLY A 151 -7.64 6.74 -1.59
N LEU A 152 -6.82 7.51 -0.88
CA LEU A 152 -5.73 6.96 -0.05
C LEU A 152 -6.21 6.55 1.35
N VAL A 153 -6.96 7.42 2.01
CA VAL A 153 -7.31 7.31 3.44
C VAL A 153 -8.75 6.81 3.60
N GLY A 154 -9.70 7.44 2.92
CA GLY A 154 -11.13 7.14 2.99
C GLY A 154 -11.99 8.39 3.16
N THR A 155 -13.31 8.20 3.17
CA THR A 155 -14.34 9.24 3.36
C THR A 155 -15.58 8.66 4.05
N VAL A 156 -16.49 9.53 4.47
CA VAL A 156 -17.85 9.13 4.89
C VAL A 156 -18.80 9.41 3.73
N ASP A 157 -19.60 8.41 3.37
CA ASP A 157 -20.79 8.58 2.53
C ASP A 157 -21.84 9.34 3.34
N LYS A 158 -22.21 10.54 2.86
CA LYS A 158 -23.12 11.44 3.58
C LYS A 158 -24.56 10.94 3.56
N ASP A 159 -24.95 10.18 2.55
CA ASP A 159 -26.34 9.76 2.38
C ASP A 159 -26.64 8.53 3.26
N ASN A 160 -25.65 7.63 3.38
CA ASN A 160 -25.80 6.37 4.12
C ASN A 160 -25.10 6.36 5.49
N GLY A 161 -24.27 7.35 5.79
CA GLY A 161 -23.48 7.40 7.03
C GLY A 161 -22.38 6.32 7.11
N VAL A 162 -22.01 5.71 5.98
CA VAL A 162 -21.06 4.61 5.91
C VAL A 162 -19.65 5.13 5.65
N ILE A 163 -18.65 4.55 6.34
CA ILE A 163 -17.25 4.85 6.08
C ILE A 163 -16.76 4.04 4.87
N ILE A 164 -16.31 4.74 3.85
CA ILE A 164 -15.62 4.17 2.69
C ILE A 164 -14.13 4.30 2.93
N TRP A 165 -13.47 3.18 3.18
CA TRP A 165 -12.03 3.13 3.43
C TRP A 165 -11.22 3.32 2.15
N GLY A 166 -10.09 4.03 2.26
CA GLY A 166 -9.15 4.23 1.16
C GLY A 166 -8.16 3.08 1.00
N LYS A 167 -7.32 3.19 -0.05
CA LYS A 167 -6.40 2.14 -0.49
C LYS A 167 -5.39 1.68 0.55
N LEU A 168 -5.01 2.54 1.51
CA LEU A 168 -4.10 2.16 2.59
C LEU A 168 -4.74 1.13 3.52
N VAL A 169 -5.99 1.36 3.91
CA VAL A 169 -6.77 0.42 4.73
C VAL A 169 -7.12 -0.80 3.91
N GLU A 170 -7.52 -0.62 2.64
CA GLU A 170 -7.79 -1.74 1.71
C GLU A 170 -6.59 -2.70 1.54
N ASN A 171 -5.37 -2.22 1.75
CA ASN A 171 -4.15 -3.00 1.59
C ASN A 171 -3.37 -3.24 2.89
N ASP A 172 -4.01 -3.17 4.06
CA ASP A 172 -3.39 -3.55 5.34
C ASP A 172 -2.65 -4.89 5.24
N LEU A 173 -1.45 -4.92 5.84
CA LEU A 173 -0.42 -5.96 5.76
C LEU A 173 0.19 -6.25 4.37
N GLY A 174 -0.27 -5.55 3.33
CA GLY A 174 0.15 -5.71 1.95
C GLY A 174 1.12 -4.62 1.47
N TYR A 175 0.89 -4.18 0.23
CA TYR A 175 1.73 -3.25 -0.52
C TYR A 175 0.89 -2.16 -1.18
N VAL A 176 1.44 -0.94 -1.26
CA VAL A 176 0.88 0.18 -2.02
C VAL A 176 1.98 0.84 -2.85
N GLY A 177 1.85 0.81 -4.17
CA GLY A 177 2.64 1.61 -5.10
C GLY A 177 1.98 2.97 -5.33
N LEU A 178 2.68 4.07 -5.02
CA LEU A 178 2.14 5.43 -5.12
C LEU A 178 2.96 6.30 -6.07
N ASP A 179 2.46 6.49 -7.28
CA ASP A 179 3.16 7.24 -8.32
C ASP A 179 2.88 8.74 -8.20
N GLY A 180 3.94 9.54 -8.18
CA GLY A 180 3.89 10.98 -8.37
C GLY A 180 3.53 11.81 -7.14
N ILE A 181 3.98 11.44 -5.94
CA ILE A 181 3.53 12.10 -4.68
C ILE A 181 3.82 13.60 -4.61
N HIS A 182 4.65 14.15 -5.51
CA HIS A 182 4.82 15.59 -5.72
C HIS A 182 3.53 16.34 -6.08
N SER A 183 2.52 15.63 -6.57
CA SER A 183 1.17 16.17 -6.81
C SER A 183 0.36 16.39 -5.53
N LEU A 184 0.70 15.70 -4.43
CA LEU A 184 0.00 15.84 -3.15
C LEU A 184 0.30 17.20 -2.54
N ASP A 185 -0.73 17.81 -1.96
CA ASP A 185 -0.54 19.02 -1.16
C ASP A 185 0.04 18.68 0.22
N THR A 186 0.48 19.72 0.93
CA THR A 186 1.14 19.58 2.24
C THR A 186 0.24 18.92 3.29
N GLU A 187 -1.07 19.18 3.26
CA GLU A 187 -2.03 18.61 4.21
C GLU A 187 -2.22 17.11 3.95
N GLN A 188 -2.40 16.73 2.69
CA GLN A 188 -2.50 15.35 2.25
C GLN A 188 -1.23 14.56 2.59
N MET A 189 -0.05 15.16 2.39
CA MET A 189 1.22 14.55 2.76
C MET A 189 1.35 14.34 4.28
N LEU A 190 0.98 15.34 5.08
CA LEU A 190 0.99 15.22 6.54
C LEU A 190 0.08 14.09 7.04
N GLN A 191 -1.14 14.01 6.49
CA GLN A 191 -2.10 12.95 6.82
C GLN A 191 -1.59 11.57 6.39
N LEU A 192 -1.00 11.46 5.20
CA LEU A 192 -0.38 10.24 4.73
C LEU A 192 0.75 9.80 5.66
N ARG A 193 1.64 10.72 6.06
CA ARG A 193 2.74 10.43 7.00
C ARG A 193 2.22 9.96 8.36
N GLU A 194 1.20 10.61 8.92
CA GLU A 194 0.58 10.19 10.19
C GLU A 194 -0.01 8.78 10.08
N ALA A 195 -0.83 8.52 9.05
CA ALA A 195 -1.46 7.22 8.85
C ALA A 195 -0.42 6.11 8.72
N LEU A 196 0.64 6.38 7.96
CA LEU A 196 1.76 5.47 7.77
C LEU A 196 2.53 5.26 9.09
N ARG A 197 2.86 6.32 9.85
CA ARG A 197 3.58 6.19 11.12
C ARG A 197 2.80 5.38 12.15
N GLN A 198 1.50 5.64 12.31
CA GLN A 198 0.66 4.91 13.26
C GLN A 198 0.32 3.49 12.77
N GLY A 199 0.33 3.27 11.45
CA GLY A 199 -0.21 2.05 10.85
C GLY A 199 -1.73 1.96 10.98
N THR A 200 -2.41 3.09 11.20
CA THR A 200 -3.87 3.17 11.30
C THR A 200 -4.38 4.43 10.63
N VAL A 201 -5.56 4.34 10.02
CA VAL A 201 -6.34 5.50 9.59
C VAL A 201 -7.50 5.71 10.56
N GLU A 202 -7.72 6.96 10.93
CA GLU A 202 -8.84 7.37 11.76
C GLU A 202 -9.64 8.46 11.03
N ILE A 203 -10.95 8.25 10.91
CA ILE A 203 -11.89 9.20 10.32
C ILE A 203 -12.81 9.65 11.45
N VAL A 204 -12.76 10.95 11.76
CA VAL A 204 -13.57 11.59 12.80
C VAL A 204 -14.43 12.67 12.15
N LEU A 205 -15.58 12.27 11.61
CA LEU A 205 -16.59 13.16 11.06
C LEU A 205 -17.91 12.95 11.81
N GLN A 206 -19.06 13.05 11.14
CA GLN A 206 -20.35 12.68 11.73
C GLN A 206 -20.39 11.20 12.14
N HIS A 207 -19.71 10.35 11.37
CA HIS A 207 -19.44 8.96 11.71
C HIS A 207 -17.95 8.79 11.98
N GLN A 208 -17.63 7.98 12.99
CA GLN A 208 -16.27 7.76 13.45
C GLN A 208 -15.86 6.31 13.19
N GLY A 209 -14.62 6.13 12.76
CA GLY A 209 -14.06 4.80 12.57
C GLY A 209 -12.55 4.84 12.55
N LYS A 210 -11.97 3.72 12.95
CA LYS A 210 -10.53 3.49 12.94
C LYS A 210 -10.24 2.13 12.34
N ALA A 211 -9.26 2.06 11.44
CA ALA A 211 -8.86 0.82 10.80
C ALA A 211 -7.33 0.74 10.65
N PHE A 212 -6.81 -0.48 10.61
CA PHE A 212 -5.39 -0.71 10.32
C PHE A 212 -5.06 -0.39 8.86
N ALA A 213 -3.87 0.15 8.65
CA ALA A 213 -3.34 0.61 7.37
C ALA A 213 -1.82 0.36 7.29
N ARG A 214 -1.37 -0.79 7.80
CA ARG A 214 0.04 -1.18 7.87
C ARG A 214 0.47 -1.66 6.50
N VAL A 215 1.06 -0.78 5.71
CA VAL A 215 1.44 -1.07 4.33
C VAL A 215 2.95 -0.92 4.12
N ARG A 216 3.50 -1.81 3.29
CA ARG A 216 4.75 -1.54 2.57
C ARG A 216 4.43 -0.55 1.47
N MET A 217 5.31 0.42 1.25
CA MET A 217 5.04 1.47 0.26
C MET A 217 6.24 1.71 -0.64
N ILE A 218 6.00 1.80 -1.94
CA ILE A 218 6.99 2.33 -2.88
C ILE A 218 6.36 3.54 -3.55
N ALA A 219 6.96 4.71 -3.36
CA ALA A 219 6.47 5.97 -3.90
C ALA A 219 7.44 6.56 -4.92
N THR A 220 6.96 7.34 -5.89
CA THR A 220 7.82 8.07 -6.82
C THR A 220 7.69 9.58 -6.67
N VAL A 221 8.82 10.27 -6.85
CA VAL A 221 8.90 11.73 -6.88
C VAL A 221 9.79 12.18 -8.02
N ASN A 222 9.36 13.25 -8.69
CA ASN A 222 10.15 13.95 -9.68
C ASN A 222 10.88 15.12 -9.01
N THR A 223 12.01 15.50 -9.59
CA THR A 223 12.60 16.82 -9.36
C THR A 223 11.59 17.92 -9.69
N LYS A 224 11.84 19.12 -9.19
CA LYS A 224 11.03 20.31 -9.48
C LYS A 224 10.88 20.51 -10.99
N ASP A 225 9.69 20.97 -11.41
CA ASP A 225 9.38 21.20 -12.82
C ASP A 225 10.44 22.08 -13.51
N GLY A 226 10.93 21.61 -14.65
CA GLY A 226 11.97 22.28 -15.42
C GLY A 226 13.40 22.11 -14.89
N MET A 227 13.60 21.36 -13.82
CA MET A 227 14.93 21.05 -13.27
C MET A 227 15.21 19.55 -13.29
N THR A 228 16.49 19.24 -13.41
CA THR A 228 17.09 17.91 -13.33
C THR A 228 18.03 17.82 -12.15
N LEU A 229 18.43 16.61 -11.75
CA LEU A 229 19.40 16.39 -10.68
C LEU A 229 20.76 17.05 -10.96
N ASP A 230 21.12 17.24 -12.23
CA ASP A 230 22.40 17.84 -12.62
C ASP A 230 22.38 19.38 -12.49
N ASP A 231 21.22 19.99 -12.28
CA ASP A 231 21.10 21.42 -11.94
C ASP A 231 21.47 21.72 -10.48
N TYR A 232 21.68 20.69 -9.66
CA TYR A 232 22.01 20.83 -8.24
C TYR A 232 23.48 20.51 -7.97
N PRO A 233 24.21 21.35 -7.20
CA PRO A 233 25.58 21.04 -6.79
C PRO A 233 25.70 19.70 -6.06
N TYR A 234 24.71 19.38 -5.23
CA TYR A 234 24.55 18.07 -4.61
C TYR A 234 23.17 17.51 -4.94
N LYS A 235 23.11 16.34 -5.59
CA LYS A 235 21.87 15.70 -6.04
C LYS A 235 20.83 15.50 -4.94
N CYS A 236 21.27 15.35 -3.68
CA CYS A 236 20.36 15.23 -2.53
C CYS A 236 19.60 16.52 -2.21
N GLN A 237 20.13 17.71 -2.56
CA GLN A 237 19.46 18.99 -2.32
C GLN A 237 18.14 19.11 -3.09
N ALA A 238 18.04 18.43 -4.24
CA ALA A 238 16.83 18.43 -5.05
C ALA A 238 15.59 17.88 -4.31
N ILE A 239 15.78 17.11 -3.24
CA ILE A 239 14.68 16.61 -2.41
C ILE A 239 13.91 17.78 -1.77
N LEU A 240 14.62 18.79 -1.27
CA LEU A 240 14.02 19.95 -0.60
C LEU A 240 13.21 20.84 -1.55
N ASP A 241 13.54 20.77 -2.84
CA ASP A 241 12.82 21.52 -3.88
C ASP A 241 11.56 20.80 -4.36
N SER A 242 11.31 19.58 -3.86
CA SER A 242 10.07 18.85 -4.13
C SER A 242 8.98 19.25 -3.12
N ARG A 243 7.77 19.51 -3.64
CA ARG A 243 6.61 19.94 -2.85
C ARG A 243 6.32 19.10 -1.59
N PRO A 244 6.48 17.76 -1.59
CA PRO A 244 6.20 16.93 -0.41
C PRO A 244 7.22 17.05 0.73
N PHE A 245 8.40 17.61 0.43
CA PHE A 245 9.57 17.60 1.31
C PHE A 245 10.21 19.00 1.43
N SER A 246 9.40 20.06 1.23
CA SER A 246 9.88 21.44 1.27
C SER A 246 10.31 21.89 2.66
N ASP A 247 9.80 21.26 3.72
CA ASP A 247 10.32 21.38 5.07
C ASP A 247 11.37 20.28 5.32
N PRO A 248 12.58 20.59 5.80
CA PRO A 248 13.56 19.57 6.16
C PRO A 248 13.05 18.51 7.15
N THR A 249 12.11 18.87 8.01
CA THR A 249 11.45 17.93 8.95
C THR A 249 10.57 16.91 8.25
N ASP A 250 10.20 17.14 6.99
CA ASP A 250 9.42 16.22 6.18
C ASP A 250 10.26 15.10 5.55
N VAL A 251 11.58 15.25 5.57
CA VAL A 251 12.55 14.25 5.08
C VAL A 251 12.92 13.23 6.17
N THR A 252 12.71 13.57 7.44
CA THR A 252 13.01 12.75 8.63
C THR A 252 11.81 11.93 9.09
#